data_AF-A0A524FNT3-F1
#
_entry.id   AF-A0A524FNT3-F1
#
_cell.length_a   1.000
_cell.length_b   1.000
_cell.length_c   1.000
_cell.angle_alpha   90.00
_cell.angle_beta   90.00
_cell.angle_gamma   90.00
#
_symmetry.space_group_name_H-M   'P 1'
#
loop_
_entity.id
_entity.type
_entity.pdbx_description
1 polymer ?
#
loop_
_entity_poly.entity_id
_entity_poly.type
_entity_poly.pdbx_seq_one_letter_code
_entity_poly.pdbx_strand_id
1 'polypeptide(L)'
;MELNSKQWITIILVLIIDIVLIAMIVLALVPQWAEADPNLLIPNLTLYMSPLIALAIILVPTLVILKYGWDEKIKNEVFLLPLRIALGYEFFHGGLEKLIDTTYLASPGLIGYGSAAAPSPWIQSILSAMLPNYVAFLLLIAVGELLVGLSILFGGFTRLGAFGGILLHWTFLFLLGWLSISTFGINFVGAVAFLVLGLYRSGRFIGIDQFLGPKLENSENKLIKLFGHLT
;
A
#
# COMPACT_ATOMS: atom_id res chain seq x y z
N MET A 1 -34.03 9.93 -18.42
CA MET A 1 -33.53 8.70 -19.07
C MET A 1 -33.99 7.54 -18.20
N GLU A 2 -34.80 6.62 -18.71
CA GLU A 2 -35.27 5.47 -17.94
C GLU A 2 -34.12 4.49 -17.72
N LEU A 3 -33.98 3.98 -16.49
CA LEU A 3 -32.95 3.01 -16.12
C LEU A 3 -33.41 1.60 -16.48
N ASN A 4 -32.53 0.80 -17.07
CA ASN A 4 -32.81 -0.60 -17.35
C ASN A 4 -32.62 -1.49 -16.11
N SER A 5 -33.06 -2.74 -16.16
CA SER A 5 -32.98 -3.68 -15.03
C SER A 5 -31.53 -3.90 -14.55
N LYS A 6 -30.55 -3.92 -15.47
CA LYS A 6 -29.12 -4.08 -15.16
C LYS A 6 -28.61 -2.90 -14.31
N GLN A 7 -29.00 -1.68 -14.66
CA GLN A 7 -28.65 -0.46 -13.94
C GLN A 7 -29.31 -0.40 -12.56
N TRP A 8 -30.57 -0.81 -12.45
CA TRP A 8 -31.24 -0.91 -11.15
C TRP A 8 -30.56 -1.88 -10.20
N ILE A 9 -30.24 -3.10 -10.68
CA ILE A 9 -29.50 -4.11 -9.90
C ILE A 9 -28.16 -3.53 -9.44
N THR A 10 -27.46 -2.85 -10.33
CA THR A 10 -26.16 -2.22 -10.04
C THR A 10 -26.25 -1.21 -8.91
N ILE A 11 -27.24 -0.29 -8.95
CA ILE A 11 -27.44 0.72 -7.90
C ILE A 11 -27.72 0.06 -6.56
N ILE A 12 -28.60 -0.95 -6.54
CA ILE A 12 -28.97 -1.65 -5.31
C ILE A 12 -27.74 -2.35 -4.71
N LEU A 13 -26.94 -3.04 -5.53
CA LEU A 13 -25.73 -3.72 -5.08
C LEU A 13 -24.70 -2.75 -4.51
N VAL A 14 -24.47 -1.60 -5.17
CA VAL A 14 -23.58 -0.55 -4.67
C VAL A 14 -24.04 -0.05 -3.32
N LEU A 15 -25.32 0.30 -3.16
CA LEU A 15 -25.85 0.81 -1.90
C LEU A 15 -25.68 -0.22 -0.76
N ILE A 16 -25.98 -1.49 -1.02
CA ILE A 16 -25.81 -2.55 -0.02
C ILE A 16 -24.34 -2.70 0.38
N ILE A 17 -23.44 -2.76 -0.60
CA ILE A 17 -22.01 -2.98 -0.36
C ILE A 17 -21.40 -1.77 0.36
N ASP A 18 -21.71 -0.55 -0.08
CA ASP A 18 -21.21 0.67 0.56
C ASP A 18 -21.70 0.77 2.01
N ILE A 19 -22.97 0.45 2.29
CA ILE A 19 -23.51 0.41 3.67
C ILE A 19 -22.75 -0.62 4.52
N VAL A 20 -22.53 -1.83 4.01
CA VAL A 20 -21.81 -2.88 4.73
C VAL A 20 -20.37 -2.47 5.00
N LEU A 21 -19.66 -1.95 3.99
CA LEU A 21 -18.27 -1.53 4.12
C LEU A 21 -18.13 -0.35 5.09
N ILE A 22 -19.00 0.65 5.00
CA ILE A 22 -19.02 1.77 5.95
C ILE A 22 -19.28 1.25 7.36
N ALA A 23 -20.25 0.37 7.56
CA ALA A 23 -20.53 -0.23 8.87
C ALA A 23 -19.31 -1.01 9.40
N MET A 24 -18.66 -1.82 8.57
CA MET A 24 -17.43 -2.53 8.94
C MET A 24 -16.31 -1.58 9.34
N ILE A 25 -16.12 -0.49 8.59
CA ILE A 25 -15.12 0.54 8.89
C ILE A 25 -15.44 1.21 10.23
N VAL A 26 -16.69 1.62 10.45
CA VAL A 26 -17.13 2.24 11.71
C VAL A 26 -16.95 1.29 12.90
N LEU A 27 -17.25 0.00 12.73
CA LEU A 27 -17.06 -1.02 13.76
C LEU A 27 -15.57 -1.33 14.01
N ALA A 28 -14.73 -1.18 12.99
CA ALA A 28 -13.29 -1.40 13.09
C ALA A 28 -12.55 -0.20 13.72
N LEU A 29 -13.14 1.00 13.70
CA LEU A 29 -12.59 2.15 14.39
C LEU A 29 -12.71 1.93 15.90
N VAL A 30 -11.55 1.74 16.55
CA VAL A 30 -11.47 1.77 18.02
C VAL A 30 -11.98 3.16 18.46
N PRO A 31 -12.94 3.23 19.41
CA PRO A 31 -13.41 4.51 19.90
C PRO A 31 -12.23 5.33 20.45
N GLN A 32 -12.12 6.61 20.09
CA GLN A 32 -11.04 7.52 20.51
C GLN A 32 -10.91 7.67 22.04
N TRP A 33 -11.89 7.17 22.80
CA TRP A 33 -11.95 7.17 24.26
C TRP A 33 -11.58 5.81 24.89
N ALA A 34 -11.21 4.81 24.09
CA ALA A 34 -10.71 3.54 24.62
C ALA A 34 -9.28 3.73 25.15
N GLU A 35 -9.07 3.42 26.43
CA GLU A 35 -7.73 3.46 27.04
C GLU A 35 -6.84 2.37 26.44
N ALA A 36 -5.60 2.73 26.13
CA ALA A 36 -4.53 1.82 25.72
C ALA A 36 -4.36 0.71 26.76
N ASP A 37 -4.47 -0.56 26.36
CA ASP A 37 -4.19 -1.68 27.28
C ASP A 37 -2.68 -1.73 27.56
N PRO A 38 -2.25 -1.49 28.81
CA PRO A 38 -0.83 -1.45 29.17
C PRO A 38 -0.15 -2.82 29.05
N ASN A 39 -0.92 -3.90 28.89
CA ASN A 39 -0.40 -5.26 28.71
C ASN A 39 -0.16 -5.62 27.23
N LEU A 40 -0.57 -4.77 26.28
CA LEU A 40 -0.22 -4.95 24.88
C LEU A 40 1.27 -4.63 24.67
N LEU A 41 1.95 -5.48 23.89
CA LEU A 41 3.35 -5.29 23.47
C LEU A 41 3.60 -3.93 22.78
N ILE A 42 2.53 -3.27 22.31
CA ILE A 42 2.52 -1.91 21.77
C ILE A 42 1.30 -1.20 22.39
N PRO A 43 1.47 -0.44 23.49
CA PRO A 43 0.36 0.10 24.28
C PRO A 43 -0.59 1.01 23.46
N ASN A 44 -0.07 1.73 22.46
CA ASN A 44 -0.84 2.65 21.62
C ASN A 44 -1.12 2.10 20.21
N LEU A 45 -1.35 0.79 20.04
CA LEU A 45 -1.79 0.25 18.75
C LEU A 45 -3.28 0.56 18.46
N THR A 46 -3.71 1.81 18.66
CA THR A 46 -4.93 2.31 18.04
C THR A 46 -4.64 2.45 16.56
N LEU A 47 -4.87 1.39 15.80
CA LEU A 47 -4.81 1.39 14.33
C LEU A 47 -5.91 2.32 13.80
N TYR A 48 -5.62 3.61 13.72
CA TYR A 48 -6.43 4.52 12.94
C TYR A 48 -6.19 4.17 11.47
N MET A 49 -7.19 3.53 10.87
CA MET A 49 -7.17 3.31 9.43
C MET A 49 -7.18 4.68 8.74
N SER A 50 -6.19 4.92 7.89
CA SER A 50 -6.11 6.13 7.09
C SER A 50 -7.42 6.38 6.33
N PRO A 51 -7.97 7.60 6.36
CA PRO A 51 -9.17 7.94 5.60
C PRO A 51 -9.06 7.63 4.11
N LEU A 52 -7.85 7.66 3.55
CA LEU A 52 -7.60 7.32 2.14
C LEU A 52 -7.72 5.82 1.87
N ILE A 53 -7.24 4.97 2.79
CA ILE A 53 -7.47 3.52 2.70
C ILE A 53 -8.96 3.22 2.83
N ALA A 54 -9.64 3.82 3.80
CA ALA A 54 -11.09 3.66 3.99
C ALA A 54 -11.85 4.02 2.71
N LEU A 55 -11.48 5.13 2.08
CA LEU A 55 -12.06 5.58 0.82
C LEU A 55 -11.75 4.60 -0.32
N ALA A 56 -10.54 4.06 -0.41
CA ALA A 56 -10.19 3.08 -1.44
C ALA A 56 -10.96 1.76 -1.26
N ILE A 57 -11.15 1.29 -0.02
CA ILE A 57 -11.93 0.08 0.29
C ILE A 57 -13.37 0.20 -0.20
N ILE A 58 -13.95 1.40 -0.14
CA ILE A 58 -15.30 1.66 -0.65
C ILE A 58 -15.27 1.83 -2.17
N LEU A 59 -14.49 2.79 -2.67
CA LEU A 59 -14.53 3.20 -4.07
C LEU A 59 -14.14 2.09 -5.05
N VAL A 60 -13.21 1.19 -4.69
CA VAL A 60 -12.78 0.13 -5.60
C VAL A 60 -13.96 -0.83 -5.92
N PRO A 61 -14.62 -1.49 -4.94
CA PRO A 61 -15.85 -2.23 -5.16
C PRO A 61 -16.94 -1.42 -5.86
N THR A 62 -17.20 -0.19 -5.39
CA THR A 62 -18.24 0.67 -5.98
C THR A 62 -18.02 0.84 -7.49
N LEU A 63 -16.80 1.17 -7.91
CA LEU A 63 -16.49 1.37 -9.33
C LEU A 63 -16.61 0.06 -10.13
N VAL A 64 -16.13 -1.06 -9.58
CA VAL A 64 -16.21 -2.37 -10.23
C VAL A 64 -17.68 -2.75 -10.48
N ILE A 65 -18.54 -2.56 -9.49
CA ILE A 65 -19.98 -2.87 -9.61
C ILE A 65 -20.64 -1.88 -10.56
N LEU A 66 -20.37 -0.58 -10.45
CA LEU A 66 -20.92 0.44 -11.35
C LEU A 66 -20.59 0.15 -12.82
N LYS A 67 -19.40 -0.39 -13.13
CA LYS A 67 -19.07 -0.79 -14.50
C LYS A 67 -20.01 -1.87 -15.03
N TYR A 68 -20.50 -2.78 -14.18
CA TYR A 68 -21.50 -3.76 -14.63
C TYR A 68 -22.74 -3.05 -15.18
N GLY A 69 -23.24 -2.00 -14.53
CA GLY A 69 -24.41 -1.23 -15.00
C GLY A 69 -24.14 -0.24 -16.13
N TRP A 70 -22.92 0.30 -16.21
CA TRP A 70 -22.49 1.31 -17.19
C TRP A 70 -21.13 0.97 -17.79
N ASP A 71 -21.09 -0.15 -18.50
CA ASP A 71 -19.88 -0.75 -19.08
C ASP A 71 -19.12 0.17 -20.04
N GLU A 72 -19.84 0.92 -20.86
CA GLU A 72 -19.28 1.89 -21.81
C GLU A 72 -18.74 3.16 -21.15
N LYS A 73 -19.24 3.53 -19.96
CA LYS A 73 -18.86 4.78 -19.29
C LYS A 73 -17.66 4.62 -18.35
N ILE A 74 -17.49 3.43 -17.75
CA ILE A 74 -16.45 3.19 -16.75
C ILE A 74 -15.38 2.28 -17.35
N LYS A 75 -14.18 2.83 -17.54
CA LYS A 75 -13.03 2.07 -18.05
C LYS A 75 -12.38 1.23 -16.94
N ASN A 76 -11.86 0.05 -17.28
CA ASN A 76 -11.29 -0.90 -16.31
C ASN A 76 -10.10 -0.31 -15.54
N GLU A 77 -9.39 0.61 -16.18
CA GLU A 77 -8.16 1.21 -15.69
C GLU A 77 -8.43 2.21 -14.55
N VAL A 78 -9.68 2.69 -14.41
CA VAL A 78 -10.08 3.63 -13.35
C VAL A 78 -10.19 2.93 -11.98
N PHE A 79 -10.46 1.62 -11.96
CA PHE A 79 -10.70 0.88 -10.72
C PHE A 79 -9.55 0.89 -9.74
N LEU A 80 -8.32 0.91 -10.26
CA LEU A 80 -7.14 0.87 -9.43
C LEU A 80 -6.72 2.26 -8.96
N LEU A 81 -7.31 3.34 -9.47
CA LEU A 81 -6.90 4.70 -9.12
C LEU A 81 -7.09 5.02 -7.63
N PRO A 82 -8.25 4.73 -6.99
CA PRO A 82 -8.40 4.97 -5.56
C PRO A 82 -7.40 4.17 -4.73
N LEU A 83 -7.20 2.88 -5.08
CA LEU A 83 -6.22 2.02 -4.42
C LEU A 83 -4.80 2.55 -4.57
N ARG A 84 -4.44 3.02 -5.78
CA ARG A 84 -3.12 3.57 -6.08
C ARG A 84 -2.86 4.86 -5.29
N ILE A 85 -3.84 5.75 -5.23
CA ILE A 85 -3.72 7.00 -4.46
C ILE A 85 -3.57 6.68 -2.98
N ALA A 86 -4.38 5.77 -2.43
CA ALA A 86 -4.28 5.37 -1.04
C ALA A 86 -2.90 4.77 -0.74
N LEU A 87 -2.48 3.71 -1.43
CA LEU A 87 -1.20 3.06 -1.17
C LEU A 87 0.00 3.97 -1.44
N GLY A 88 -0.05 4.76 -2.51
CA GLY A 88 0.99 5.73 -2.84
C GLY A 88 1.13 6.80 -1.75
N TYR A 89 0.00 7.31 -1.24
CA TYR A 89 0.01 8.25 -0.12
C TYR A 89 0.55 7.63 1.16
N GLU A 90 0.11 6.43 1.54
CA GLU A 90 0.59 5.77 2.77
C GLU A 90 2.11 5.59 2.78
N PHE A 91 2.68 5.14 1.66
CA PHE A 91 4.13 4.96 1.54
C PHE A 91 4.87 6.30 1.47
N PHE A 92 4.31 7.28 0.77
CA PHE A 92 4.88 8.64 0.71
C PHE A 92 4.90 9.28 2.09
N HIS A 93 3.77 9.27 2.79
CA HIS A 93 3.59 9.83 4.11
C HIS A 93 4.45 9.09 5.13
N GLY A 94 4.41 7.76 5.15
CA GLY A 94 5.18 6.94 6.09
C GLY A 94 6.69 7.06 5.90
N GLY A 95 7.17 7.17 4.66
CA GLY A 95 8.58 7.44 4.38
C GLY A 95 8.99 8.85 4.78
N LEU A 96 8.16 9.85 4.48
CA LEU A 96 8.42 11.25 4.85
C LEU A 96 8.46 11.43 6.38
N GLU A 97 7.48 10.87 7.10
CA GLU A 97 7.39 10.92 8.55
C GLU A 97 8.67 10.35 9.20
N LYS A 98 9.14 9.19 8.74
CA LYS A 98 10.39 8.58 9.22
C LYS A 98 11.63 9.44 8.97
N LEU A 99 11.66 10.22 7.88
CA LEU A 99 12.80 11.07 7.52
C LEU A 99 12.83 12.38 8.31
N ILE A 100 11.67 12.90 8.72
CA ILE A 100 11.59 14.15 9.49
C ILE A 100 11.54 13.91 11.00
N ASP A 101 11.16 12.71 11.45
CA ASP A 101 11.18 12.33 12.85
C ASP A 101 12.62 12.15 13.35
N THR A 102 13.05 13.08 14.20
CA THR A 102 14.38 13.06 14.82
C THR A 102 14.64 11.85 15.72
N THR A 103 13.61 11.11 16.12
CA THR A 103 13.71 9.96 17.01
C THR A 103 13.79 8.63 16.26
N TYR A 104 13.39 8.58 14.98
CA TYR A 104 13.32 7.35 14.19
C TYR A 104 14.68 6.63 14.10
N LEU A 105 15.76 7.38 13.88
CA LEU A 105 17.12 6.83 13.77
C LEU A 105 17.85 6.75 15.12
N ALA A 106 17.24 7.20 16.22
CA ALA A 106 17.89 7.27 17.53
C ALA A 106 17.99 5.90 18.23
N SER A 107 17.22 4.91 17.79
CA SER A 107 17.23 3.56 18.35
C SER A 107 17.03 2.49 17.27
N PRO A 108 17.46 1.23 17.50
CA PRO A 108 17.25 0.15 16.54
C PRO A 108 15.78 -0.29 16.42
N GLY A 109 14.88 0.19 17.28
CA GLY A 109 13.44 -0.09 17.20
C GLY A 109 13.11 -1.58 17.05
N LEU A 110 12.27 -1.89 16.05
CA LEU A 110 11.84 -3.26 15.75
C LEU A 110 12.98 -4.19 15.32
N ILE A 111 14.09 -3.66 14.80
CA ILE A 111 15.29 -4.47 14.49
C ILE A 111 15.88 -5.00 15.80
N GLY A 112 16.06 -4.13 16.80
CA GLY A 112 16.60 -4.52 18.09
C GLY A 112 15.66 -5.42 18.88
N TYR A 113 14.37 -5.08 18.93
CA TYR A 113 13.38 -5.93 19.57
C TYR A 113 13.35 -7.32 18.93
N GLY A 114 13.27 -7.41 17.60
CA GLY A 114 13.22 -8.69 16.91
C GLY A 114 14.52 -9.49 17.01
N SER A 115 15.70 -8.86 17.13
CA SER A 115 16.95 -9.60 17.36
C SER A 115 16.95 -10.39 18.68
N ALA A 116 16.19 -9.93 19.69
CA ALA A 116 16.10 -10.58 20.99
C ALA A 116 14.85 -11.47 21.14
N ALA A 117 13.73 -11.09 20.52
CA ALA A 117 12.41 -11.66 20.79
C ALA A 117 11.82 -12.48 19.63
N ALA A 118 12.42 -12.46 18.42
CA ALA A 118 11.84 -13.19 17.30
C ALA A 118 11.82 -14.71 17.56
N PRO A 119 10.72 -15.41 17.22
CA PRO A 119 10.57 -16.83 17.56
C PRO A 119 11.48 -17.76 16.74
N SER A 120 11.99 -17.29 15.60
CA SER A 120 12.84 -18.07 14.69
C SER A 120 14.32 -17.67 14.84
N PRO A 121 15.23 -18.62 15.07
CA PRO A 121 16.68 -18.35 15.12
C PRO A 121 17.22 -17.70 13.84
N TRP A 122 16.65 -18.02 12.68
CA TRP A 122 17.02 -17.40 11.41
C TRP A 122 16.65 -15.92 11.37
N ILE A 123 15.45 -15.56 11.83
CA ILE A 123 15.01 -14.15 11.92
C ILE A 123 15.90 -13.40 12.92
N GLN A 124 16.13 -13.96 14.11
CA GLN A 124 17.03 -13.37 15.11
C GLN A 124 18.43 -13.12 14.54
N SER A 125 18.98 -14.08 13.79
CA SER A 125 20.31 -13.96 13.17
C SER A 125 20.38 -12.83 12.16
N ILE A 126 19.36 -12.68 11.29
CA ILE A 126 19.30 -11.58 10.31
C ILE A 126 19.21 -10.23 11.03
N LEU A 127 18.30 -10.09 11.99
CA LEU A 127 18.11 -8.83 12.71
C LEU A 127 19.34 -8.48 13.57
N SER A 128 19.98 -9.48 14.17
CA SER A 128 21.25 -9.30 14.91
C SER A 128 22.38 -8.82 13.99
N ALA A 129 22.43 -9.31 12.75
CA ALA A 129 23.42 -8.86 11.76
C ALA A 129 23.14 -7.42 11.27
N MET A 130 21.88 -6.98 11.27
CA MET A 130 21.52 -5.59 10.95
C MET A 130 21.87 -4.62 12.09
N LEU A 131 21.89 -5.10 13.34
CA LEU A 131 22.00 -4.28 14.55
C LEU A 131 23.21 -3.33 14.58
N PRO A 132 24.44 -3.72 14.19
CA PRO A 132 25.59 -2.80 14.19
C PRO A 132 25.45 -1.62 13.24
N ASN A 133 24.62 -1.76 12.19
CA ASN A 133 24.42 -0.76 11.15
C ASN A 133 22.93 -0.38 11.03
N TYR A 134 22.17 -0.46 12.12
CA TYR A 134 20.71 -0.30 12.09
C TYR A 134 20.27 1.02 11.44
N VAL A 135 21.02 2.11 11.64
CA VAL A 135 20.76 3.43 11.04
C VAL A 135 20.68 3.36 9.52
N ALA A 136 21.59 2.63 8.88
CA ALA A 136 21.60 2.49 7.42
C ALA A 136 20.38 1.71 6.92
N PHE A 137 19.98 0.65 7.63
CA PHE A 137 18.79 -0.13 7.28
C PHE A 137 17.49 0.65 7.49
N LEU A 138 17.36 1.38 8.61
CA LEU A 138 16.21 2.24 8.86
C LEU A 138 16.12 3.35 7.81
N LEU A 139 17.24 3.97 7.44
CA LEU A 139 17.27 4.97 6.38
C LEU A 139 16.88 4.37 5.01
N LEU A 140 17.36 3.15 4.70
CA LEU A 140 17.00 2.45 3.46
C LEU A 140 15.49 2.16 3.41
N ILE A 141 14.88 1.79 4.55
CA ILE A 141 13.43 1.61 4.66
C ILE A 141 12.71 2.94 4.42
N ALA A 142 13.09 4.01 5.13
CA ALA A 142 12.42 5.30 5.03
C ALA A 142 12.50 5.90 3.61
N VAL A 143 13.70 5.87 3.00
CA VAL A 143 13.91 6.32 1.62
C VAL A 143 13.19 5.41 0.63
N GLY A 144 13.22 4.09 0.85
CA GLY A 144 12.52 3.11 0.02
C GLY A 144 11.01 3.35 0.01
N GLU A 145 10.42 3.54 1.18
CA GLU A 145 9.00 3.87 1.33
C GLU A 145 8.65 5.17 0.60
N LEU A 146 9.46 6.22 0.79
CA LEU A 146 9.24 7.50 0.12
C LEU A 146 9.28 7.36 -1.40
N LEU A 147 10.30 6.68 -1.95
CA LEU A 147 10.45 6.49 -3.40
C LEU A 147 9.32 5.64 -4.00
N VAL A 148 8.91 4.58 -3.29
CA VAL A 148 7.74 3.77 -3.67
C VAL A 148 6.48 4.63 -3.68
N GLY A 149 6.27 5.40 -2.62
CA GLY A 149 5.14 6.31 -2.49
C GLY A 149 5.08 7.32 -3.63
N LEU A 150 6.19 8.01 -3.91
CA LEU A 150 6.30 8.96 -5.02
C LEU A 150 6.00 8.30 -6.38
N SER A 151 6.60 7.14 -6.64
CA SER A 151 6.41 6.41 -7.90
C SER A 151 4.94 6.02 -8.12
N ILE A 152 4.31 5.44 -7.11
CA ILE A 152 2.93 4.96 -7.18
C ILE A 152 1.92 6.12 -7.20
N LEU A 153 2.14 7.15 -6.38
CA LEU A 153 1.24 8.29 -6.26
C LEU A 153 1.15 9.07 -7.57
N PHE A 154 2.31 9.45 -8.14
CA PHE A 154 2.38 10.20 -9.40
C PHE A 154 2.22 9.31 -10.64
N GLY A 155 2.24 7.98 -10.47
CA GLY A 155 2.18 7.02 -11.57
C GLY A 155 3.38 7.17 -12.51
N GLY A 156 4.58 7.27 -11.94
CA GLY A 156 5.85 7.38 -12.67
C GLY A 156 6.78 6.23 -12.28
N PHE A 157 7.25 5.47 -13.28
CA PHE A 157 7.93 4.19 -13.08
C PHE A 157 7.12 3.23 -12.19
N THR A 158 5.80 3.17 -12.41
CA THR A 158 4.85 2.50 -11.52
C THR A 158 5.19 1.04 -11.28
N ARG A 159 5.73 0.32 -12.28
CA ARG A 159 6.15 -1.09 -12.10
C ARG A 159 7.36 -1.21 -11.18
N LEU A 160 8.28 -0.26 -11.25
CA LEU A 160 9.43 -0.20 -10.34
C LEU A 160 8.99 0.14 -8.92
N GLY A 161 8.12 1.14 -8.75
CA GLY A 161 7.52 1.46 -7.45
C GLY A 161 6.75 0.28 -6.87
N ALA A 162 5.96 -0.41 -7.70
CA ALA A 162 5.22 -1.60 -7.30
C ALA A 162 6.13 -2.73 -6.84
N PHE A 163 7.22 -2.97 -7.55
CA PHE A 163 8.23 -3.95 -7.15
C PHE A 163 8.87 -3.58 -5.81
N GLY A 164 9.22 -2.31 -5.60
CA GLY A 164 9.73 -1.82 -4.31
C GLY A 164 8.73 -2.01 -3.17
N GLY A 165 7.45 -1.71 -3.40
CA GLY A 165 6.37 -1.93 -2.42
C GLY A 165 6.19 -3.41 -2.06
N ILE A 166 6.28 -4.32 -3.04
CA ILE A 166 6.27 -5.77 -2.79
C ILE A 166 7.47 -6.17 -1.91
N LEU A 167 8.67 -5.71 -2.23
CA LEU A 167 9.87 -6.05 -1.47
C LEU A 167 9.81 -5.55 -0.03
N LEU A 168 9.34 -4.32 0.20
CA LEU A 168 9.16 -3.76 1.54
C LEU A 168 8.14 -4.57 2.34
N HIS A 169 6.96 -4.83 1.77
CA HIS A 169 5.95 -5.64 2.43
C HIS A 169 6.43 -7.06 2.72
N TRP A 170 7.14 -7.72 1.81
CA TRP A 170 7.72 -9.04 2.06
C TRP A 170 8.79 -9.00 3.14
N THR A 171 9.63 -7.97 3.15
CA THR A 171 10.64 -7.78 4.21
C THR A 171 9.97 -7.69 5.57
N PHE A 172 8.93 -6.87 5.70
CA PHE A 172 8.17 -6.76 6.95
C PHE A 172 7.39 -8.03 7.28
N LEU A 173 6.80 -8.70 6.30
CA LEU A 173 6.11 -9.98 6.49
C LEU A 173 7.05 -11.03 7.10
N PHE A 174 8.23 -11.23 6.50
CA PHE A 174 9.15 -12.27 6.93
C PHE A 174 9.86 -11.95 8.24
N LEU A 175 10.23 -10.68 8.46
CA LEU A 175 11.01 -10.30 9.65
C LEU A 175 10.13 -9.94 10.85
N LEU A 176 8.91 -9.43 10.61
CA LEU A 176 8.05 -8.84 11.64
C LEU A 176 6.62 -9.40 11.63
N GLY A 177 6.24 -10.24 10.66
CA GLY A 177 4.88 -10.80 10.58
C GLY A 177 4.47 -11.65 11.78
N TRP A 178 5.43 -12.13 12.57
CA TRP A 178 5.17 -12.87 13.81
C TRP A 178 4.68 -11.99 14.97
N LEU A 179 4.77 -10.65 14.87
CA LEU A 179 4.35 -9.73 15.92
C LEU A 179 2.84 -9.82 16.20
N SER A 180 2.03 -10.01 15.15
CA SER A 180 0.59 -10.22 15.26
C SER A 180 0.00 -10.74 13.96
N ILE A 181 -1.18 -11.36 14.04
CA ILE A 181 -1.95 -11.77 12.84
C ILE A 181 -2.24 -10.57 11.92
N SER A 182 -2.47 -9.39 12.50
CA SER A 182 -2.69 -8.15 11.74
C SER A 182 -1.44 -7.71 11.00
N THR A 183 -0.25 -7.80 11.61
CA THR A 183 1.03 -7.46 10.98
C THR A 183 1.34 -8.40 9.82
N PHE A 184 1.06 -9.70 9.97
CA PHE A 184 1.14 -10.65 8.87
C PHE A 184 0.15 -10.29 7.75
N GLY A 185 -1.13 -10.10 8.10
CA GLY A 185 -2.21 -9.85 7.15
C GLY A 185 -2.01 -8.59 6.31
N ILE A 186 -1.68 -7.46 6.95
CA ILE A 186 -1.51 -6.18 6.24
C ILE A 186 -0.36 -6.23 5.24
N ASN A 187 0.74 -6.89 5.59
CA ASN A 187 1.89 -7.02 4.70
C ASN A 187 1.64 -8.01 3.57
N PHE A 188 0.92 -9.09 3.84
CA PHE A 188 0.54 -10.05 2.80
C PHE A 188 -0.40 -9.41 1.77
N VAL A 189 -1.50 -8.80 2.25
CA VAL A 189 -2.49 -8.14 1.39
C VAL A 189 -1.87 -6.94 0.68
N GLY A 190 -1.04 -6.15 1.38
CA GLY A 190 -0.29 -5.05 0.78
C GLY A 190 0.59 -5.50 -0.38
N ALA A 191 1.41 -6.55 -0.19
CA ALA A 191 2.22 -7.09 -1.28
C ALA A 191 1.39 -7.52 -2.50
N VAL A 192 0.24 -8.17 -2.28
CA VAL A 192 -0.69 -8.54 -3.36
C VAL A 192 -1.26 -7.29 -4.05
N ALA A 193 -1.61 -6.26 -3.31
CA ALA A 193 -2.13 -5.01 -3.87
C ALA A 193 -1.09 -4.31 -4.76
N PHE A 194 0.17 -4.21 -4.32
CA PHE A 194 1.25 -3.67 -5.15
C PHE A 194 1.52 -4.54 -6.38
N LEU A 195 1.45 -5.88 -6.26
CA LEU A 195 1.54 -6.78 -7.41
C LEU A 195 0.46 -6.48 -8.46
N VAL A 196 -0.79 -6.30 -8.04
CA VAL A 196 -1.89 -5.91 -8.94
C VAL A 196 -1.61 -4.56 -9.59
N LEU A 197 -1.18 -3.55 -8.83
CA LEU A 197 -0.84 -2.22 -9.38
C LEU A 197 0.26 -2.26 -10.44
N GLY A 198 1.29 -3.09 -10.23
CA GLY A 198 2.40 -3.27 -11.16
C GLY A 198 2.00 -4.05 -12.43
N LEU A 199 1.23 -5.13 -12.29
CA LEU A 199 0.78 -5.95 -13.43
C LEU A 199 -0.15 -5.16 -14.37
N TYR A 200 -1.04 -4.35 -13.81
CA TYR A 200 -1.99 -3.54 -14.57
C TYR A 200 -1.41 -2.22 -15.10
N ARG A 201 -0.13 -1.93 -14.88
CA ARG A 201 0.54 -0.69 -15.36
C ARG A 201 -0.26 0.57 -15.00
N SER A 202 -0.71 0.65 -13.75
CA SER A 202 -1.72 1.64 -13.34
C SER A 202 -1.32 3.10 -13.61
N GLY A 203 -0.03 3.44 -13.71
CA GLY A 203 0.45 4.77 -14.09
C GLY A 203 0.25 5.16 -15.55
N ARG A 204 0.07 4.19 -16.47
CA ARG A 204 -0.11 4.47 -17.91
C ARG A 204 -1.49 4.99 -18.28
N PHE A 205 -2.45 4.88 -17.35
CA PHE A 205 -3.79 5.38 -17.57
C PHE A 205 -3.94 6.83 -17.13
N ILE A 206 -3.59 7.12 -15.87
CA ILE A 206 -3.56 8.47 -15.29
C ILE A 206 -2.26 8.59 -14.50
N GLY A 207 -1.25 9.23 -15.05
CA GLY A 207 0.06 9.35 -14.39
C GLY A 207 1.16 9.81 -15.35
N ILE A 208 2.36 9.98 -14.83
CA ILE A 208 3.53 10.37 -15.63
C ILE A 208 3.85 9.30 -16.70
N ASP A 209 3.66 8.03 -16.39
CA ASP A 209 3.92 6.89 -17.28
C ASP A 209 3.05 6.90 -18.53
N GLN A 210 1.89 7.56 -18.51
CA GLN A 210 1.06 7.77 -19.69
C GLN A 210 1.82 8.51 -20.80
N PHE A 211 2.65 9.50 -20.42
CA PHE A 211 3.40 10.33 -21.35
C PHE A 211 4.83 9.80 -21.56
N LEU A 212 5.45 9.30 -20.49
CA LEU A 212 6.84 8.87 -20.50
C LEU A 212 7.01 7.46 -21.09
N GLY A 213 6.12 6.52 -20.74
CA GLY A 213 6.21 5.12 -21.14
C GLY A 213 6.34 4.90 -22.64
N PRO A 214 5.44 5.45 -23.48
CA PRO A 214 5.52 5.29 -24.94
C PRO A 214 6.81 5.86 -25.53
N LYS A 215 7.32 6.98 -25.00
CA LYS A 215 8.57 7.60 -25.48
C LYS A 215 9.77 6.72 -25.18
N LEU A 216 9.81 6.10 -23.99
CA LEU A 216 10.88 5.21 -23.60
C LEU A 216 10.83 3.89 -24.39
N GLU A 217 9.66 3.26 -24.55
CA GLU A 217 9.51 1.99 -25.27
C GLU A 217 9.86 2.07 -26.76
N ASN A 218 9.63 3.23 -27.37
CA ASN A 218 9.92 3.48 -28.79
C ASN A 218 11.37 3.90 -29.06
N SER A 219 12.21 4.04 -28.03
CA SER A 219 13.62 4.41 -28.20
C SER A 219 14.42 3.29 -28.89
N GLU A 220 15.32 3.66 -29.81
CA GLU A 220 16.28 2.75 -30.44
C GLU A 220 17.38 2.30 -29.46
N ASN A 221 17.70 3.12 -28.45
CA ASN A 221 18.65 2.75 -27.41
C ASN A 221 18.04 1.68 -26.48
N LYS A 222 18.69 0.52 -26.40
CA LYS A 222 18.25 -0.64 -25.60
C LYS A 222 18.09 -0.32 -24.10
N LEU A 223 18.96 0.51 -23.52
CA LEU A 223 18.88 0.89 -22.11
C LEU A 223 17.66 1.79 -21.84
N ILE A 224 17.43 2.78 -22.70
CA ILE A 224 16.26 3.67 -22.60
C ILE A 224 14.96 2.86 -22.78
N LYS A 225 14.97 1.91 -23.72
CA LYS A 225 13.86 0.98 -23.95
C LYS A 225 13.54 0.12 -22.73
N LEU A 226 14.57 -0.33 -22.00
CA LEU A 226 14.39 -1.08 -20.75
C LEU A 226 13.63 -0.25 -19.70
N PHE A 227 13.95 1.03 -19.55
CA PHE A 227 13.21 1.93 -18.65
C PHE A 227 11.72 2.05 -19.01
N GLY A 228 11.37 1.96 -20.30
CA GLY A 228 9.97 1.89 -20.73
C GLY A 228 9.22 0.66 -20.23
N HIS A 229 9.92 -0.44 -19.93
CA HIS A 229 9.29 -1.64 -19.34
C HIS A 229 9.08 -1.51 -17.83
N LEU A 230 9.60 -0.46 -17.21
CA LEU A 230 9.46 -0.15 -15.78
C LEU A 230 8.36 0.88 -15.49
N THR A 231 7.80 1.51 -16.53
CA THR A 231 6.63 2.39 -16.46
C THR A 231 5.33 1.57 -16.51
#